data_AF-A0A924F5Y9-F1
#
_entry.id   AF-A0A924F5Y9-F1
#
_cell.length_a   1.000
_cell.length_b   1.000
_cell.length_c   1.000
_cell.angle_alpha   90.00
_cell.angle_beta   90.00
_cell.angle_gamma   90.00
#
_symmetry.space_group_name_H-M   'P 1'
#
loop_
_entity.id
_entity.type
_entity.pdbx_description
1 polymer ?
#
loop_
_entity_poly.entity_id
_entity_poly.type
_entity_poly.pdbx_seq_one_letter_code
_entity_poly.pdbx_strand_id
1 'polypeptide(L)'
;MENKLSLMIREQFNVDTQVAITRPDPQFGDFATNVALQLANKIGKNPREIAEQFAESLRMSGEFSEVSVAGPGFINMRISDATLTASLEKMSASDYGRSRAFDGKVVITEYSDPNPFKVLHAGHFYTSVIGDAISNLIEQAGGNVHRVNFGGDVGLHVGKTMWAIIQKLEGENPEKLVEIPEDKRSEWLAARYVEGTQAYEDDEEAKIAITALNKKVYQIHSDNDHESALAQLYWMGRGWSYAYFDAFYSRIGTHFEKYYPESETAPTGLTTVLEQKEKGVYEDSEGAIIFKGEPYGLHTRVFVNKEGLPTYEAKDVGLSIKKWDDYHFDESVIITGNDITEYMKVVLKSIEQFQPELAKRTLHITHGNVKLAGGVKMSSRIGNFLRAVDVLDIAAEENEKTQGNRDDAPVLGAIKYAFLKNRIGPDIIFDPRESVALQGNSGPYLQYAHARAVSILAKLQGEYLQAKTDAFDEGERLLLVKMTEFSDVIESATQQLAPHLVCTYLYELAQTFNRFYEASRIVDDPREEIRGRLVAAYAGILKSGLGLLGIKAPDHM
;
A
#
# COMPACT_ATOMS: atom_id res chain seq x y z
N MET A 1 17.72 16.31 -7.65
CA MET A 1 18.64 17.48 -7.72
C MET A 1 19.20 17.90 -6.36
N GLU A 2 18.38 17.83 -5.29
CA GLU A 2 18.72 18.28 -3.93
C GLU A 2 20.01 17.67 -3.36
N ASN A 3 20.24 16.36 -3.49
CA ASN A 3 21.46 15.71 -3.02
C ASN A 3 22.73 16.30 -3.60
N LYS A 4 22.70 16.69 -4.88
CA LYS A 4 23.82 17.32 -5.55
C LYS A 4 24.10 18.72 -4.99
N LEU A 5 23.04 19.51 -4.77
CA LEU A 5 23.18 20.83 -4.16
C LEU A 5 23.72 20.72 -2.73
N SER A 6 23.27 19.73 -1.94
CA SER A 6 23.79 19.44 -0.61
C SER A 6 25.29 19.10 -0.63
N LEU A 7 25.75 18.30 -1.61
CA LEU A 7 27.16 17.99 -1.81
C LEU A 7 27.98 19.23 -2.18
N MET A 8 27.51 20.06 -3.12
CA MET A 8 28.18 21.30 -3.48
C MET A 8 28.32 22.26 -2.29
N ILE A 9 27.29 22.34 -1.44
CA ILE A 9 27.34 23.14 -0.20
C ILE A 9 28.36 22.58 0.78
N ARG A 10 28.40 21.26 0.94
CA ARG A 10 29.39 20.61 1.82
C ARG A 10 30.81 20.89 1.33
N GLU A 11 31.07 20.78 0.03
CA GLU A 11 32.38 21.07 -0.57
C GLU A 11 32.77 22.55 -0.43
N GLN A 12 31.83 23.47 -0.65
CA GLN A 12 32.10 24.90 -0.67
C GLN A 12 32.18 25.52 0.74
N PHE A 13 31.31 25.10 1.65
CA PHE A 13 31.14 25.73 2.96
C PHE A 13 31.54 24.83 4.13
N ASN A 14 31.91 23.57 3.90
CA ASN A 14 32.23 22.58 4.93
C ASN A 14 31.12 22.43 5.98
N VAL A 15 29.87 22.47 5.52
CA VAL A 15 28.66 22.33 6.35
C VAL A 15 27.74 21.31 5.70
N ASP A 16 27.32 20.32 6.48
CA ASP A 16 26.23 19.44 6.09
C ASP A 16 24.88 20.15 6.28
N THR A 17 24.10 20.19 5.20
CA THR A 17 22.75 20.71 5.20
C THR A 17 21.93 19.97 4.15
N GLN A 18 20.63 19.79 4.43
CA GLN A 18 19.69 19.30 3.44
C GLN A 18 19.16 20.49 2.65
N VAL A 19 19.33 20.47 1.34
CA VAL A 19 18.74 21.46 0.44
C VAL A 19 17.31 21.07 0.13
N ALA A 20 16.38 21.99 0.35
CA ALA A 20 15.03 21.90 -0.19
C ALA A 20 14.93 22.79 -1.44
N ILE A 21 14.41 22.25 -2.54
CA ILE A 21 14.04 23.03 -3.73
C ILE A 21 12.53 23.20 -3.80
N THR A 22 12.09 24.34 -4.30
CA THR A 22 10.68 24.64 -4.56
C THR A 22 10.49 25.08 -6.00
N ARG A 23 9.23 25.07 -6.46
CA ARG A 23 8.83 25.64 -7.75
C ARG A 23 8.43 27.11 -7.56
N PRO A 24 9.22 28.07 -8.04
CA PRO A 24 8.80 29.46 -8.03
C PRO A 24 7.82 29.72 -9.19
N ASP A 25 7.30 30.94 -9.27
CA ASP A 25 6.64 31.41 -10.50
C ASP A 25 7.62 31.29 -11.69
N PRO A 26 7.18 30.84 -12.89
CA PRO A 26 8.06 30.61 -14.03
C PRO A 26 8.98 31.80 -14.39
N GLN A 27 8.56 33.03 -14.11
CA GLN A 27 9.40 34.23 -14.33
C GLN A 27 10.69 34.25 -13.47
N PHE A 28 10.74 33.46 -12.40
CA PHE A 28 11.87 33.35 -11.47
C PHE A 28 12.70 32.07 -11.70
N GLY A 29 12.50 31.35 -12.82
CA GLY A 29 13.23 30.12 -13.14
C GLY A 29 12.41 28.85 -12.83
N ASP A 30 13.03 27.67 -12.94
CA ASP A 30 12.32 26.40 -12.73
C ASP A 30 12.36 25.93 -11.28
N PHE A 31 13.41 26.31 -10.55
CA PHE A 31 13.64 25.95 -9.17
C PHE A 31 14.11 27.14 -8.35
N ALA A 32 13.75 27.14 -7.07
CA ALA A 32 14.27 28.07 -6.09
C ALA A 32 14.71 27.33 -4.82
N THR A 33 15.68 27.89 -4.11
CA THR A 33 16.06 27.40 -2.77
C THR A 33 16.33 28.55 -1.81
N ASN A 34 16.02 28.31 -0.53
CA ASN A 34 16.29 29.23 0.57
C ASN A 34 17.50 28.80 1.42
N VAL A 35 18.31 27.85 0.93
CA VAL A 35 19.37 27.21 1.74
C VAL A 35 20.38 28.21 2.30
N ALA A 36 20.68 29.31 1.60
CA ALA A 36 21.59 30.33 2.11
C ALA A 36 21.10 30.98 3.42
N LEU A 37 19.78 31.11 3.60
CA LEU A 37 19.17 31.59 4.85
C LEU A 37 19.37 30.60 6.00
N GLN A 38 19.30 29.30 5.71
CA GLN A 38 19.53 28.23 6.68
C GLN A 38 21.00 28.14 7.09
N LEU A 39 21.91 28.45 6.16
CA LEU A 39 23.34 28.39 6.38
C LEU A 39 23.91 29.60 7.13
N ALA A 40 23.23 30.75 7.11
CA ALA A 40 23.71 32.00 7.69
C ALA A 40 24.22 31.87 9.13
N ASN A 41 23.45 31.22 10.01
CA ASN A 41 23.83 31.02 11.41
C ASN A 41 24.98 30.00 11.56
N LYS A 42 25.04 28.98 10.70
CA LYS A 42 26.08 27.94 10.74
C LYS A 42 27.43 28.47 10.26
N ILE A 43 27.41 29.33 9.24
CA ILE A 43 28.61 29.90 8.60
C ILE A 43 29.04 31.21 9.28
N GLY A 44 28.12 31.92 9.94
CA GLY A 44 28.38 33.21 10.56
C GLY A 44 28.55 34.35 9.54
N LYS A 45 27.90 34.25 8.38
CA LYS A 45 27.95 35.25 7.30
C LYS A 45 26.55 35.74 6.94
N ASN A 46 26.48 36.89 6.25
CA ASN A 46 25.22 37.41 5.74
C ASN A 46 24.61 36.40 4.73
N PRO A 47 23.31 36.04 4.86
CA PRO A 47 22.70 35.06 3.96
C PRO A 47 22.76 35.45 2.48
N ARG A 48 22.71 36.74 2.15
CA ARG A 48 22.85 37.21 0.77
C ARG A 48 24.24 36.98 0.23
N GLU A 49 25.28 37.16 1.04
CA GLU A 49 26.66 36.86 0.64
C GLU A 49 26.88 35.36 0.40
N ILE A 50 26.29 34.52 1.24
CA ILE A 50 26.29 33.06 1.05
C ILE A 50 25.56 32.70 -0.25
N ALA A 51 24.41 33.34 -0.50
CA ALA A 51 23.61 33.11 -1.70
C ALA A 51 24.38 33.48 -2.98
N GLU A 52 25.06 34.62 -3.01
CA GLU A 52 25.87 35.03 -4.18
C GLU A 52 27.05 34.10 -4.41
N GLN A 53 27.77 33.70 -3.34
CA GLN A 53 28.87 32.74 -3.43
C GLN A 53 28.39 31.38 -3.97
N PHE A 54 27.23 30.90 -3.51
CA PHE A 54 26.70 29.64 -3.99
C PHE A 54 26.12 29.77 -5.42
N ALA A 55 25.47 30.89 -5.73
CA ALA A 55 24.98 31.18 -7.08
C ALA A 55 26.10 31.22 -8.12
N GLU A 56 27.27 31.75 -7.77
CA GLU A 56 28.46 31.72 -8.65
C GLU A 56 28.91 30.27 -8.94
N SER A 57 29.00 29.42 -7.93
CA SER A 57 29.29 27.98 -8.11
C SER A 57 28.27 27.29 -9.01
N LEU A 58 26.98 27.62 -8.86
CA LEU A 58 25.93 27.06 -9.70
C LEU A 58 26.06 27.53 -11.16
N ARG A 59 26.37 28.80 -11.42
CA ARG A 59 26.63 29.31 -12.78
C ARG A 59 27.81 28.59 -13.44
N MET A 60 28.86 28.30 -12.66
CA MET A 60 30.05 27.60 -13.15
C MET A 60 29.83 26.11 -13.44
N SER A 61 28.74 25.50 -12.98
CA SER A 61 28.44 24.08 -13.24
C SER A 61 28.06 23.78 -14.70
N GLY A 62 27.58 24.78 -15.46
CA GLY A 62 27.04 24.59 -16.81
C GLY A 62 25.63 23.97 -16.87
N GLU A 63 25.05 23.60 -15.72
CA GLU A 63 23.72 22.99 -15.65
C GLU A 63 22.56 23.99 -15.67
N PHE A 64 22.86 25.26 -15.44
CA PHE A 64 21.89 26.34 -15.36
C PHE A 64 22.18 27.39 -16.44
N SER A 65 21.16 27.79 -17.18
CA SER A 65 21.23 28.93 -18.11
C SER A 65 21.16 30.27 -17.36
N GLU A 66 20.50 30.30 -16.20
CA GLU A 66 20.39 31.48 -15.36
C GLU A 66 20.36 31.10 -13.89
N VAL A 67 21.09 31.86 -13.07
CA VAL A 67 21.02 31.77 -11.61
C VAL A 67 21.00 33.19 -11.05
N SER A 68 19.99 33.53 -10.27
CA SER A 68 19.83 34.86 -9.67
C SER A 68 19.55 34.79 -8.17
N VAL A 69 20.03 35.79 -7.43
CA VAL A 69 19.77 35.92 -5.99
C VAL A 69 18.66 36.95 -5.77
N ALA A 70 17.61 36.54 -5.05
CA ALA A 70 16.46 37.37 -4.73
C ALA A 70 16.36 37.64 -3.22
N GLY A 71 15.94 38.87 -2.90
CA GLY A 71 15.66 39.29 -1.52
C GLY A 71 16.84 39.05 -0.55
N PRO A 72 16.60 38.41 0.61
CA PRO A 72 17.62 38.22 1.65
C PRO A 72 18.57 37.04 1.38
N GLY A 73 18.36 36.24 0.33
CA GLY A 73 19.20 35.07 0.04
C GLY A 73 18.47 33.90 -0.61
N PHE A 74 17.35 34.14 -1.32
CA PHE A 74 16.74 33.11 -2.16
C PHE A 74 17.56 32.97 -3.44
N ILE A 75 17.74 31.75 -3.91
CA ILE A 75 18.49 31.46 -5.14
C ILE A 75 17.53 30.85 -6.13
N ASN A 76 17.32 31.56 -7.23
CA ASN A 76 16.49 31.21 -8.36
C ASN A 76 17.35 30.56 -9.45
N MET A 77 16.90 29.47 -10.03
CA MET A 77 17.67 28.63 -10.94
C MET A 77 16.83 28.28 -12.16
N ARG A 78 17.37 28.57 -13.35
CA ARG A 78 16.83 28.12 -14.64
C ARG A 78 17.80 27.12 -15.26
N ILE A 79 17.37 25.88 -15.42
CA ILE A 79 18.15 24.76 -15.97
C ILE A 79 18.55 25.05 -17.44
N SER A 80 19.74 24.69 -17.87
CA SER A 80 20.10 24.83 -19.28
C SER A 80 19.32 23.86 -20.17
N ASP A 81 18.98 24.25 -21.40
CA ASP A 81 18.29 23.36 -22.34
C ASP A 81 19.11 22.09 -22.66
N ALA A 82 20.44 22.20 -22.64
CA ALA A 82 21.33 21.04 -22.73
C ALA A 82 21.11 20.02 -21.59
N THR A 83 20.93 20.50 -20.36
CA THR A 83 20.65 19.65 -19.19
C THR A 83 19.26 19.04 -19.26
N LEU A 84 18.28 19.78 -19.79
CA LEU A 84 16.93 19.27 -20.03
C LEU A 84 16.92 18.17 -21.11
N THR A 85 17.63 18.38 -22.22
CA THR A 85 17.80 17.37 -23.28
C THR A 85 18.45 16.09 -22.73
N ALA A 86 19.52 16.22 -21.92
CA ALA A 86 20.14 15.08 -21.26
C ALA A 86 19.19 14.36 -20.29
N SER A 87 18.28 15.10 -19.64
CA SER A 87 17.27 14.52 -18.76
C SER A 87 16.21 13.75 -19.57
N LEU A 88 15.76 14.29 -20.70
CA LEU A 88 14.84 13.62 -21.62
C LEU A 88 15.45 12.34 -22.22
N GLU A 89 16.76 12.32 -22.49
CA GLU A 89 17.48 11.11 -22.89
C GLU A 89 17.43 10.04 -21.79
N LYS A 90 17.68 10.41 -20.54
CA LYS A 90 17.59 9.47 -19.40
C LYS A 90 16.17 8.92 -19.20
N MET A 91 15.13 9.70 -19.47
CA MET A 91 13.73 9.25 -19.36
C MET A 91 13.37 8.13 -20.32
N SER A 92 14.13 7.96 -21.41
CA SER A 92 13.94 6.86 -22.35
C SER A 92 14.53 5.53 -21.87
N ALA A 93 15.33 5.54 -20.80
CA ALA A 93 15.87 4.34 -20.20
C ALA A 93 14.77 3.57 -19.45
N SER A 94 14.81 2.24 -19.53
CA SER A 94 13.81 1.36 -18.90
C SER A 94 13.82 1.43 -17.37
N ASP A 95 14.87 1.97 -16.76
CA ASP A 95 15.05 2.11 -15.31
C ASP A 95 14.82 3.55 -14.81
N TYR A 96 14.27 4.45 -15.65
CA TYR A 96 13.96 5.80 -15.20
C TYR A 96 12.93 5.80 -14.06
N GLY A 97 13.24 6.53 -12.99
CA GLY A 97 12.43 6.55 -11.78
C GLY A 97 12.60 5.33 -10.88
N ARG A 98 13.56 4.43 -11.17
CA ARG A 98 13.86 3.28 -10.31
C ARG A 98 14.61 3.69 -9.04
N SER A 99 13.99 3.45 -7.88
CA SER A 99 14.69 3.54 -6.60
C SER A 99 15.66 2.36 -6.44
N ARG A 100 16.66 2.49 -5.57
CA ARG A 100 17.57 1.40 -5.20
C ARG A 100 17.62 1.16 -3.69
N ALA A 101 16.66 1.71 -2.96
CA ALA A 101 16.62 1.65 -1.50
C ALA A 101 16.53 0.21 -0.94
N PHE A 102 16.09 -0.74 -1.77
CA PHE A 102 15.89 -2.14 -1.42
C PHE A 102 16.70 -3.12 -2.25
N ASP A 103 17.68 -2.66 -3.06
CA ASP A 103 18.50 -3.52 -3.92
C ASP A 103 19.08 -4.73 -3.14
N GLY A 104 18.61 -5.93 -3.49
CA GLY A 104 19.08 -7.20 -2.92
C GLY A 104 18.54 -7.56 -1.53
N LYS A 105 17.62 -6.76 -0.96
CA LYS A 105 16.99 -7.05 0.33
C LYS A 105 15.85 -8.03 0.20
N VAL A 106 15.71 -8.95 1.16
CA VAL A 106 14.52 -9.79 1.32
C VAL A 106 13.51 -9.06 2.18
N VAL A 107 12.31 -8.79 1.65
CA VAL A 107 11.27 -8.03 2.35
C VAL A 107 9.98 -8.82 2.42
N ILE A 108 9.39 -8.92 3.60
CA ILE A 108 8.05 -9.50 3.75
C ILE A 108 7.03 -8.38 3.87
N THR A 109 5.90 -8.51 3.18
CA THR A 109 4.75 -7.62 3.31
C THR A 109 3.54 -8.45 3.73
N GLU A 110 3.02 -8.15 4.92
CA GLU A 110 1.85 -8.82 5.51
C GLU A 110 0.67 -7.86 5.52
N TYR A 111 -0.42 -8.26 4.86
CA TYR A 111 -1.62 -7.45 4.72
C TYR A 111 -2.85 -8.26 4.31
N SER A 112 -4.00 -7.60 4.32
CA SER A 112 -5.33 -8.17 4.10
C SER A 112 -5.83 -9.05 5.23
N ASP A 113 -5.09 -10.09 5.60
CA ASP A 113 -5.29 -10.87 6.82
C ASP A 113 -6.77 -11.22 7.14
N PRO A 114 -7.58 -11.69 6.15
CA PRO A 114 -8.97 -12.01 6.41
C PRO A 114 -9.10 -13.29 7.21
N ASN A 115 -10.14 -13.34 8.03
CA ASN A 115 -10.49 -14.58 8.72
C ASN A 115 -11.37 -15.44 7.81
N PRO A 116 -11.01 -16.71 7.52
CA PRO A 116 -11.93 -17.64 6.86
C PRO A 116 -13.21 -17.81 7.69
N PHE A 117 -14.25 -18.37 7.07
CA PHE A 117 -15.63 -18.41 7.61
C PHE A 117 -16.29 -17.03 7.75
N LYS A 118 -15.61 -15.96 7.38
CA LYS A 118 -16.18 -14.62 7.21
C LYS A 118 -15.99 -14.16 5.76
N VAL A 119 -16.71 -13.11 5.42
CA VAL A 119 -16.64 -12.47 4.10
C VAL A 119 -15.74 -11.25 4.11
N LEU A 120 -15.18 -10.96 2.94
CA LEU A 120 -14.36 -9.79 2.72
C LEU A 120 -15.26 -8.55 2.66
N HIS A 121 -14.85 -7.51 3.36
CA HIS A 121 -15.53 -6.21 3.43
C HIS A 121 -14.62 -5.12 2.88
N ALA A 122 -15.16 -3.91 2.67
CA ALA A 122 -14.42 -2.77 2.12
C ALA A 122 -13.05 -2.51 2.81
N GLY A 123 -12.95 -2.70 4.14
CA GLY A 123 -11.66 -2.62 4.85
C GLY A 123 -10.59 -3.62 4.38
N HIS A 124 -10.96 -4.87 4.08
CA HIS A 124 -10.03 -5.87 3.53
C HIS A 124 -9.58 -5.47 2.12
N PHE A 125 -10.48 -4.94 1.30
CA PHE A 125 -10.13 -4.41 -0.01
C PHE A 125 -9.14 -3.24 0.11
N TYR A 126 -9.41 -2.30 1.02
CA TYR A 126 -8.55 -1.15 1.25
C TYR A 126 -7.13 -1.54 1.66
N THR A 127 -6.98 -2.40 2.67
CA THR A 127 -5.65 -2.83 3.10
C THR A 127 -4.95 -3.69 2.03
N SER A 128 -5.69 -4.49 1.25
CA SER A 128 -5.14 -5.23 0.10
C SER A 128 -4.52 -4.30 -0.93
N VAL A 129 -5.21 -3.20 -1.25
CA VAL A 129 -4.71 -2.21 -2.22
C VAL A 129 -3.50 -1.46 -1.68
N ILE A 130 -3.51 -1.08 -0.39
CA ILE A 130 -2.35 -0.43 0.25
C ILE A 130 -1.14 -1.35 0.24
N GLY A 131 -1.32 -2.58 0.73
CA GLY A 131 -0.23 -3.54 0.84
C GLY A 131 0.37 -3.90 -0.51
N ASP A 132 -0.47 -4.09 -1.53
CA ASP A 132 -0.02 -4.33 -2.90
C ASP A 132 0.78 -3.14 -3.46
N ALA A 133 0.30 -1.90 -3.30
CA ALA A 133 1.01 -0.72 -3.78
C ALA A 133 2.35 -0.50 -3.05
N ILE A 134 2.42 -0.77 -1.74
CA ILE A 134 3.67 -0.72 -0.98
C ILE A 134 4.63 -1.82 -1.45
N SER A 135 4.13 -3.03 -1.68
CA SER A 135 4.92 -4.14 -2.22
C SER A 135 5.52 -3.78 -3.58
N ASN A 136 4.72 -3.19 -4.48
CA ASN A 136 5.17 -2.77 -5.82
C ASN A 136 6.24 -1.68 -5.75
N LEU A 137 6.16 -0.74 -4.79
CA LEU A 137 7.21 0.26 -4.56
C LEU A 137 8.53 -0.40 -4.13
N ILE A 138 8.46 -1.36 -3.20
CA ILE A 138 9.64 -2.07 -2.68
C ILE A 138 10.28 -2.95 -3.77
N GLU A 139 9.47 -3.67 -4.56
CA GLU A 139 9.97 -4.47 -5.68
C GLU A 139 10.66 -3.62 -6.74
N GLN A 140 10.03 -2.50 -7.11
CA GLN A 140 10.63 -1.58 -8.07
C GLN A 140 11.96 -1.03 -7.55
N ALA A 141 12.04 -0.82 -6.24
CA ALA A 141 13.24 -0.38 -5.54
C ALA A 141 14.34 -1.47 -5.38
N GLY A 142 14.13 -2.65 -5.97
CA GLY A 142 15.09 -3.75 -6.00
C GLY A 142 14.94 -4.82 -4.91
N GLY A 143 13.88 -4.73 -4.10
CA GLY A 143 13.58 -5.73 -3.07
C GLY A 143 13.03 -7.03 -3.63
N ASN A 144 13.42 -8.15 -3.04
CA ASN A 144 12.76 -9.43 -3.21
C ASN A 144 11.59 -9.51 -2.23
N VAL A 145 10.36 -9.24 -2.72
CA VAL A 145 9.18 -9.08 -1.87
C VAL A 145 8.37 -10.38 -1.79
N HIS A 146 8.18 -10.86 -0.56
CA HIS A 146 7.29 -11.94 -0.21
C HIS A 146 5.97 -11.37 0.31
N ARG A 147 4.89 -11.53 -0.46
CA ARG A 147 3.53 -11.11 -0.06
C ARG A 147 2.87 -12.22 0.72
N VAL A 148 2.56 -11.98 1.98
CA VAL A 148 2.01 -12.99 2.89
C VAL A 148 0.70 -12.51 3.53
N ASN A 149 -0.09 -13.47 3.99
CA ASN A 149 -1.42 -13.22 4.53
C ASN A 149 -1.61 -14.04 5.82
N PHE A 150 -2.03 -13.40 6.91
CA PHE A 150 -2.21 -14.00 8.23
C PHE A 150 -3.70 -14.02 8.62
N GLY A 151 -4.35 -15.17 8.44
CA GLY A 151 -5.80 -15.32 8.67
C GLY A 151 -6.11 -16.20 9.87
N GLY A 152 -7.07 -15.78 10.71
CA GLY A 152 -7.54 -16.57 11.84
C GLY A 152 -8.48 -17.69 11.42
N ASP A 153 -7.97 -18.91 11.23
CA ASP A 153 -8.75 -20.10 10.87
C ASP A 153 -9.16 -20.96 12.06
N VAL A 154 -8.92 -20.46 13.26
CA VAL A 154 -9.32 -21.04 14.54
C VAL A 154 -9.87 -19.94 15.46
N GLY A 155 -10.58 -20.33 16.52
CA GLY A 155 -11.14 -19.40 17.49
C GLY A 155 -12.67 -19.27 17.41
N LEU A 156 -13.21 -18.44 18.29
CA LEU A 156 -14.64 -18.45 18.61
C LEU A 156 -15.52 -18.16 17.39
N HIS A 157 -15.06 -17.35 16.45
CA HIS A 157 -15.80 -17.05 15.23
C HIS A 157 -15.99 -18.28 14.33
N VAL A 158 -15.00 -19.17 14.28
CA VAL A 158 -15.11 -20.47 13.61
C VAL A 158 -16.09 -21.35 14.37
N GLY A 159 -15.98 -21.43 15.71
CA GLY A 159 -16.92 -22.21 16.53
C GLY A 159 -18.38 -21.80 16.33
N LYS A 160 -18.65 -20.48 16.25
CA LYS A 160 -19.97 -19.92 15.93
C LYS A 160 -20.46 -20.38 14.56
N THR A 161 -19.63 -20.25 13.54
CA THR A 161 -19.99 -20.63 12.17
C THR A 161 -20.22 -22.13 12.06
N MET A 162 -19.35 -22.95 12.65
CA MET A 162 -19.47 -24.41 12.69
C MET A 162 -20.75 -24.86 13.38
N TRP A 163 -21.12 -24.23 14.50
CA TRP A 163 -22.40 -24.51 15.15
C TRP A 163 -23.58 -24.29 14.21
N ALA A 164 -23.63 -23.14 13.54
CA ALA A 164 -24.71 -22.83 12.59
C ALA A 164 -24.71 -23.76 11.38
N ILE A 165 -23.54 -24.18 10.89
CA ILE A 165 -23.40 -25.21 9.85
C ILE A 165 -24.07 -26.51 10.32
N ILE A 166 -23.70 -27.01 11.50
CA ILE A 166 -24.24 -28.25 12.06
C ILE A 166 -25.77 -28.17 12.23
N GLN A 167 -26.29 -27.05 12.74
CA GLN A 167 -27.74 -26.86 12.84
C GLN A 167 -28.41 -26.89 11.46
N LYS A 168 -27.82 -26.22 10.47
CA LYS A 168 -28.39 -26.11 9.13
C LYS A 168 -28.38 -27.44 8.36
N LEU A 169 -27.40 -28.28 8.63
CA LEU A 169 -27.27 -29.62 8.03
C LEU A 169 -27.99 -30.70 8.86
N GLU A 170 -28.60 -30.33 9.98
CA GLU A 170 -29.29 -31.22 10.92
C GLU A 170 -28.35 -32.30 11.48
N GLY A 171 -27.12 -31.91 11.83
CA GLY A 171 -26.07 -32.79 12.33
C GLY A 171 -24.73 -32.58 11.64
N GLU A 172 -23.75 -33.41 12.00
CA GLU A 172 -22.44 -33.45 11.35
C GLU A 172 -22.53 -34.26 10.05
N ASN A 173 -23.16 -33.68 9.02
CA ASN A 173 -23.52 -34.34 7.75
C ASN A 173 -22.75 -33.72 6.57
N PRO A 174 -21.46 -34.06 6.34
CA PRO A 174 -20.63 -33.46 5.29
C PRO A 174 -21.17 -33.67 3.87
N GLU A 175 -21.91 -34.76 3.63
CA GLU A 175 -22.58 -35.05 2.37
C GLU A 175 -23.67 -34.03 1.99
N LYS A 176 -24.30 -33.39 2.99
CA LYS A 176 -25.25 -32.30 2.72
C LYS A 176 -24.53 -30.98 2.41
N LEU A 177 -23.33 -30.78 2.97
CA LEU A 177 -22.56 -29.56 2.74
C LEU A 177 -22.05 -29.49 1.29
N VAL A 178 -21.70 -30.61 0.66
CA VAL A 178 -21.27 -30.62 -0.76
C VAL A 178 -22.37 -30.21 -1.74
N GLU A 179 -23.64 -30.29 -1.35
CA GLU A 179 -24.79 -29.91 -2.20
C GLU A 179 -24.91 -28.39 -2.39
N ILE A 180 -24.21 -27.58 -1.58
CA ILE A 180 -24.23 -26.12 -1.71
C ILE A 180 -23.49 -25.70 -2.99
N PRO A 181 -24.18 -25.01 -3.94
CA PRO A 181 -23.57 -24.57 -5.21
C PRO A 181 -22.36 -23.67 -5.00
N GLU A 182 -21.34 -23.82 -5.84
CA GLU A 182 -20.06 -23.13 -5.70
C GLU A 182 -20.19 -21.60 -5.65
N ASP A 183 -21.04 -21.03 -6.51
CA ASP A 183 -21.33 -19.61 -6.59
C ASP A 183 -22.10 -19.06 -5.37
N LYS A 184 -22.60 -19.94 -4.50
CA LYS A 184 -23.34 -19.58 -3.26
C LYS A 184 -22.57 -19.83 -1.98
N ARG A 185 -21.41 -20.50 -2.04
CA ARG A 185 -20.67 -20.94 -0.83
C ARG A 185 -20.26 -19.79 0.08
N SER A 186 -19.73 -18.70 -0.47
CA SER A 186 -19.27 -17.55 0.33
C SER A 186 -20.43 -16.84 1.03
N GLU A 187 -21.53 -16.59 0.32
CA GLU A 187 -22.75 -16.01 0.88
C GLU A 187 -23.40 -16.92 1.93
N TRP A 188 -23.40 -18.23 1.66
CA TRP A 188 -23.93 -19.23 2.57
C TRP A 188 -23.12 -19.30 3.87
N LEU A 189 -21.78 -19.31 3.80
CA LEU A 189 -20.91 -19.26 4.99
C LEU A 189 -21.09 -17.96 5.77
N ALA A 190 -21.22 -16.82 5.09
CA ALA A 190 -21.47 -15.53 5.74
C ALA A 190 -22.75 -15.55 6.58
N ALA A 191 -23.82 -16.14 6.04
CA ALA A 191 -25.08 -16.31 6.76
C ALA A 191 -24.91 -17.18 8.01
N ARG A 192 -24.15 -18.29 7.92
CA ARG A 192 -23.85 -19.15 9.08
C ARG A 192 -23.07 -18.42 10.17
N TYR A 193 -22.13 -17.55 9.80
CA TYR A 193 -21.40 -16.73 10.77
C TYR A 193 -22.33 -15.77 11.54
N VAL A 194 -23.27 -15.12 10.84
CA VAL A 194 -24.26 -14.22 11.45
C VAL A 194 -25.19 -15.00 12.37
N GLU A 195 -25.76 -16.11 11.90
CA GLU A 195 -26.65 -16.98 12.69
C GLU A 195 -25.96 -17.49 13.96
N GLY A 196 -24.75 -18.02 13.85
CA GLY A 196 -23.98 -18.50 14.99
C GLY A 196 -23.55 -17.39 15.95
N THR A 197 -23.35 -16.16 15.43
CA THR A 197 -23.06 -14.99 16.28
C THR A 197 -24.29 -14.59 17.09
N GLN A 198 -25.47 -14.54 16.47
CA GLN A 198 -26.72 -14.23 17.16
C GLN A 198 -27.03 -15.28 18.23
N ALA A 199 -26.92 -16.57 17.88
CA ALA A 199 -27.16 -17.65 18.82
C ALA A 199 -26.22 -17.61 20.04
N TYR A 200 -24.94 -17.26 19.83
CA TYR A 200 -24.00 -17.11 20.94
C TYR A 200 -24.35 -15.98 21.91
N GLU A 201 -24.99 -14.92 21.42
CA GLU A 201 -25.38 -13.75 22.23
C GLU A 201 -26.73 -13.96 22.94
N ASP A 202 -27.67 -14.66 22.31
CA ASP A 202 -29.06 -14.77 22.77
C ASP A 202 -29.42 -16.10 23.45
N ASP A 203 -28.65 -17.16 23.22
CA ASP A 203 -28.94 -18.52 23.67
C ASP A 203 -27.77 -19.11 24.48
N GLU A 204 -28.00 -19.32 25.78
CA GLU A 204 -26.99 -19.87 26.68
C GLU A 204 -26.64 -21.34 26.37
N GLU A 205 -27.57 -22.14 25.84
CA GLU A 205 -27.26 -23.51 25.40
C GLU A 205 -26.37 -23.49 24.16
N ALA A 206 -26.71 -22.64 23.17
CA ALA A 206 -25.88 -22.44 21.99
C ALA A 206 -24.48 -21.94 22.36
N LYS A 207 -24.38 -21.01 23.31
CA LYS A 207 -23.09 -20.48 23.80
C LYS A 207 -22.20 -21.54 24.43
N ILE A 208 -22.76 -22.45 25.23
CA ILE A 208 -22.03 -23.61 25.78
C ILE A 208 -21.56 -24.52 24.64
N ALA A 209 -22.45 -24.86 23.71
CA ALA A 209 -22.12 -25.73 22.57
C ALA A 209 -21.05 -25.13 21.66
N ILE A 210 -21.14 -23.83 21.35
CA ILE A 210 -20.17 -23.08 20.55
C ILE A 210 -18.80 -23.03 21.25
N THR A 211 -18.78 -22.84 22.57
CA THR A 211 -17.53 -22.84 23.34
C THR A 211 -16.86 -24.22 23.30
N ALA A 212 -17.65 -25.30 23.39
CA ALA A 212 -17.15 -26.67 23.24
C ALA A 212 -16.65 -26.94 21.81
N LEU A 213 -17.39 -26.51 20.78
CA LEU A 213 -16.99 -26.62 19.37
C LEU A 213 -15.70 -25.86 19.08
N ASN A 214 -15.52 -24.67 19.65
CA ASN A 214 -14.28 -23.92 19.52
C ASN A 214 -13.07 -24.73 20.02
N LYS A 215 -13.20 -25.45 21.15
CA LYS A 215 -12.13 -26.36 21.63
C LYS A 215 -11.89 -27.51 20.65
N LYS A 216 -12.95 -28.11 20.10
CA LYS A 216 -12.84 -29.18 19.08
C LYS A 216 -12.13 -28.71 17.80
N VAL A 217 -12.32 -27.46 17.39
CA VAL A 217 -11.60 -26.90 16.22
C VAL A 217 -10.09 -26.91 16.43
N TYR A 218 -9.59 -26.59 17.63
CA TYR A 218 -8.16 -26.74 17.93
C TYR A 218 -7.72 -28.21 17.97
N GLN A 219 -8.60 -29.12 18.43
CA GLN A 219 -8.32 -30.56 18.46
C GLN A 219 -8.18 -31.16 17.06
N ILE A 220 -8.99 -30.70 16.09
CA ILE A 220 -8.87 -31.10 14.68
C ILE A 220 -7.42 -30.89 14.19
N HIS A 221 -6.81 -29.76 14.53
CA HIS A 221 -5.42 -29.47 14.17
C HIS A 221 -4.41 -30.28 14.98
N SER A 222 -4.59 -30.42 16.30
CA SER A 222 -3.65 -31.17 17.15
C SER A 222 -3.60 -32.65 16.79
N ASP A 223 -4.75 -33.21 16.42
CA ASP A 223 -4.92 -34.63 16.13
C ASP A 223 -4.70 -34.92 14.64
N ASN A 224 -4.49 -33.86 13.83
CA ASN A 224 -4.42 -33.93 12.37
C ASN A 224 -5.62 -34.70 11.77
N ASP A 225 -6.80 -34.42 12.31
CA ASP A 225 -8.04 -35.09 11.94
C ASP A 225 -8.59 -34.49 10.65
N HIS A 226 -8.70 -35.32 9.62
CA HIS A 226 -9.36 -34.99 8.36
C HIS A 226 -10.58 -35.89 8.08
N GLU A 227 -10.82 -36.87 8.94
CA GLU A 227 -11.73 -37.99 8.67
C GLU A 227 -13.04 -37.86 9.44
N SER A 228 -13.04 -37.30 10.65
CA SER A 228 -14.29 -37.13 11.39
C SER A 228 -15.25 -36.21 10.64
N ALA A 229 -16.55 -36.42 10.83
CA ALA A 229 -17.57 -35.63 10.16
C ALA A 229 -17.44 -34.13 10.48
N LEU A 230 -17.13 -33.78 11.74
CA LEU A 230 -16.81 -32.42 12.14
C LEU A 230 -15.58 -31.85 11.41
N ALA A 231 -14.50 -32.64 11.29
CA ALA A 231 -13.29 -32.23 10.59
C ALA A 231 -13.57 -31.98 9.10
N GLN A 232 -14.33 -32.86 8.43
CA GLN A 232 -14.70 -32.69 7.03
C GLN A 232 -15.49 -31.39 6.81
N LEU A 233 -16.46 -31.08 7.68
CA LEU A 233 -17.21 -29.82 7.63
C LEU A 233 -16.27 -28.61 7.78
N TYR A 234 -15.33 -28.67 8.72
CA TYR A 234 -14.36 -27.61 8.97
C TYR A 234 -13.43 -27.40 7.78
N TRP A 235 -12.75 -28.44 7.31
CA TRP A 235 -11.79 -28.34 6.21
C TRP A 235 -12.44 -27.89 4.91
N MET A 236 -13.67 -28.35 4.63
CA MET A 236 -14.42 -27.90 3.46
C MET A 236 -14.83 -26.42 3.56
N GLY A 237 -15.37 -25.98 4.70
CA GLY A 237 -15.73 -24.57 4.89
C GLY A 237 -14.52 -23.63 4.86
N ARG A 238 -13.38 -24.07 5.41
CA ARG A 238 -12.09 -23.38 5.32
C ARG A 238 -11.62 -23.28 3.87
N GLY A 239 -11.65 -24.39 3.13
CA GLY A 239 -11.30 -24.43 1.71
C GLY A 239 -12.15 -23.50 0.86
N TRP A 240 -13.47 -23.45 1.10
CA TRP A 240 -14.36 -22.50 0.41
C TRP A 240 -14.00 -21.04 0.68
N SER A 241 -13.54 -20.73 1.89
CA SER A 241 -13.12 -19.37 2.26
C SER A 241 -11.85 -18.96 1.50
N TYR A 242 -10.84 -19.83 1.42
CA TYR A 242 -9.62 -19.55 0.66
C TYR A 242 -9.87 -19.46 -0.84
N ALA A 243 -10.70 -20.35 -1.41
CA ALA A 243 -11.09 -20.24 -2.82
C ALA A 243 -11.80 -18.90 -3.13
N TYR A 244 -12.64 -18.44 -2.21
CA TYR A 244 -13.26 -17.11 -2.30
C TYR A 244 -12.24 -15.97 -2.21
N PHE A 245 -11.25 -16.07 -1.31
CA PHE A 245 -10.18 -15.08 -1.18
C PHE A 245 -9.32 -15.02 -2.44
N ASP A 246 -8.87 -16.16 -2.95
CA ASP A 246 -8.05 -16.24 -4.16
C ASP A 246 -8.77 -15.68 -5.39
N ALA A 247 -10.08 -15.97 -5.53
CA ALA A 247 -10.90 -15.40 -6.60
C ALA A 247 -11.00 -13.87 -6.49
N PHE A 248 -11.18 -13.34 -5.27
CA PHE A 248 -11.23 -11.90 -5.03
C PHE A 248 -9.87 -11.24 -5.31
N TYR A 249 -8.77 -11.79 -4.81
CA TYR A 249 -7.43 -11.24 -5.00
C TYR A 249 -7.02 -11.26 -6.48
N SER A 250 -7.33 -12.34 -7.20
CA SER A 250 -7.14 -12.43 -8.65
C SER A 250 -7.92 -11.34 -9.38
N ARG A 251 -9.18 -11.08 -9.00
CA ARG A 251 -10.02 -10.03 -9.61
C ARG A 251 -9.44 -8.63 -9.39
N ILE A 252 -8.89 -8.34 -8.21
CA ILE A 252 -8.27 -7.03 -7.92
C ILE A 252 -6.80 -6.95 -8.33
N GLY A 253 -6.25 -8.01 -8.92
CA GLY A 253 -4.87 -8.07 -9.41
C GLY A 253 -3.81 -8.01 -8.31
N THR A 254 -4.11 -8.58 -7.14
CA THR A 254 -3.12 -8.81 -6.07
C THR A 254 -2.89 -10.31 -5.91
N HIS A 255 -1.76 -10.70 -5.32
CA HIS A 255 -1.38 -12.09 -5.15
C HIS A 255 -0.66 -12.29 -3.81
N PHE A 256 -0.83 -13.47 -3.24
CA PHE A 256 -0.12 -13.89 -2.04
C PHE A 256 0.69 -15.14 -2.36
N GLU A 257 1.93 -15.17 -1.88
CA GLU A 257 2.80 -16.33 -1.99
C GLU A 257 2.41 -17.40 -0.97
N LYS A 258 2.05 -16.97 0.24
CA LYS A 258 1.79 -17.87 1.35
C LYS A 258 0.74 -17.31 2.30
N TYR A 259 -0.17 -18.19 2.71
CA TYR A 259 -1.05 -17.98 3.84
C TYR A 259 -0.41 -18.58 5.09
N TYR A 260 -0.39 -17.80 6.18
CA TYR A 260 -0.05 -18.25 7.52
C TYR A 260 -1.35 -18.32 8.32
N PRO A 261 -2.06 -19.44 8.32
CA PRO A 261 -3.22 -19.58 9.17
C PRO A 261 -2.82 -19.59 10.67
N GLU A 262 -3.65 -19.01 11.52
CA GLU A 262 -3.43 -19.02 12.98
C GLU A 262 -3.26 -20.43 13.55
N SER A 263 -3.95 -21.44 13.00
CA SER A 263 -3.78 -22.84 13.38
C SER A 263 -2.35 -23.34 13.25
N GLU A 264 -1.61 -22.84 12.26
CA GLU A 264 -0.23 -23.22 12.01
C GLU A 264 0.73 -22.41 12.88
N THR A 265 0.45 -21.14 13.16
CA THR A 265 1.35 -20.29 13.95
C THR A 265 1.17 -20.50 15.46
N ALA A 266 -0.04 -20.86 15.91
CA ALA A 266 -0.39 -21.03 17.31
C ALA A 266 0.51 -22.02 18.07
N PRO A 267 0.86 -23.21 17.55
CA PRO A 267 1.73 -24.15 18.25
C PRO A 267 3.14 -23.58 18.49
N THR A 268 3.77 -22.99 17.46
CA THR A 268 5.09 -22.35 17.57
C THR A 268 5.08 -21.21 18.58
N GLY A 269 4.01 -20.39 18.54
CA GLY A 269 3.79 -19.30 19.48
C GLY A 269 3.66 -19.77 20.92
N LEU A 270 2.81 -20.77 21.17
CA LEU A 270 2.59 -21.34 22.49
C LEU A 270 3.89 -21.92 23.07
N THR A 271 4.59 -22.76 22.31
CA THR A 271 5.86 -23.35 22.73
C THR A 271 6.89 -22.26 23.06
N THR A 272 7.00 -21.23 22.22
CA THR A 272 7.94 -20.14 22.46
C THR A 272 7.61 -19.38 23.73
N VAL A 273 6.34 -19.02 23.94
CA VAL A 273 5.92 -18.30 25.15
C VAL A 273 6.23 -19.11 26.41
N LEU A 274 5.97 -20.42 26.39
CA LEU A 274 6.30 -21.32 27.51
C LEU A 274 7.82 -21.39 27.76
N GLU A 275 8.64 -21.52 26.72
CA GLU A 275 10.10 -21.56 26.86
C GLU A 275 10.68 -20.24 27.37
N GLN A 276 10.15 -19.10 26.89
CA GLN A 276 10.63 -17.78 27.27
C GLN A 276 10.09 -17.33 28.64
N LYS A 277 8.97 -17.89 29.09
CA LYS A 277 8.50 -17.79 30.47
C LYS A 277 9.54 -18.34 31.45
N GLU A 278 10.10 -19.52 31.19
CA GLU A 278 11.16 -20.11 32.02
C GLU A 278 12.45 -19.25 32.04
N LYS A 279 12.62 -18.38 31.04
CA LYS A 279 13.74 -17.42 30.93
C LYS A 279 13.40 -16.04 31.49
N GLY A 280 12.20 -15.86 32.06
CA GLY A 280 11.77 -14.62 32.73
C GLY A 280 11.22 -13.53 31.81
N VAL A 281 10.94 -13.82 30.54
CA VAL A 281 10.30 -12.84 29.62
C VAL A 281 8.81 -12.69 29.92
N TYR A 282 8.14 -13.82 30.19
CA TYR A 282 6.71 -13.88 30.49
C TYR A 282 6.50 -14.35 31.93
N GLU A 283 5.37 -14.01 32.53
CA GLU A 283 5.04 -14.31 33.94
C GLU A 283 3.67 -14.99 34.08
N ASP A 284 3.51 -15.80 35.13
CA ASP A 284 2.19 -16.29 35.53
C ASP A 284 1.38 -15.19 36.20
N SER A 285 0.10 -15.07 35.83
CA SER A 285 -0.86 -14.19 36.48
C SER A 285 -2.26 -14.79 36.41
N GLU A 286 -2.86 -15.08 37.56
CA GLU A 286 -4.24 -15.60 37.67
C GLU A 286 -4.51 -16.86 36.81
N GLY A 287 -3.50 -17.73 36.67
CA GLY A 287 -3.57 -18.94 35.84
C GLY A 287 -3.36 -18.72 34.35
N ALA A 288 -3.13 -17.49 33.91
CA ALA A 288 -2.74 -17.12 32.55
C ALA A 288 -1.22 -16.79 32.48
N ILE A 289 -0.66 -16.73 31.28
CA ILE A 289 0.71 -16.29 31.02
C ILE A 289 0.67 -14.92 30.35
N ILE A 290 1.36 -13.95 30.93
CA ILE A 290 1.33 -12.54 30.54
C ILE A 290 2.73 -12.01 30.19
N PHE A 291 2.76 -10.94 29.39
CA PHE A 291 3.92 -10.07 29.27
C PHE A 291 3.61 -8.74 29.97
N LYS A 292 4.46 -8.31 30.90
CA LYS A 292 4.32 -7.02 31.59
C LYS A 292 4.87 -5.89 30.72
N GLY A 293 3.97 -5.09 30.16
CA GLY A 293 4.34 -3.97 29.28
C GLY A 293 4.76 -2.70 30.03
N GLU A 294 4.36 -2.55 31.30
CA GLU A 294 4.50 -1.30 32.07
C GLU A 294 5.96 -0.83 32.22
N PRO A 295 6.96 -1.70 32.41
CA PRO A 295 8.37 -1.31 32.42
C PRO A 295 8.85 -0.61 31.13
N TYR A 296 8.12 -0.82 30.04
CA TYR A 296 8.41 -0.25 28.72
C TYR A 296 7.41 0.85 28.31
N GLY A 297 6.53 1.28 29.23
CA GLY A 297 5.46 2.24 28.94
C GLY A 297 4.32 1.67 28.09
N LEU A 298 4.14 0.35 28.09
CA LEU A 298 3.10 -0.37 27.35
C LEU A 298 2.11 -1.06 28.32
N HIS A 299 1.02 -1.61 27.79
CA HIS A 299 0.06 -2.38 28.58
C HIS A 299 0.52 -3.83 28.81
N THR A 300 0.24 -4.39 29.98
CA THR A 300 0.25 -5.85 30.18
C THR A 300 -0.74 -6.53 29.24
N ARG A 301 -0.32 -7.62 28.60
CA ARG A 301 -1.18 -8.47 27.77
C ARG A 301 -1.03 -9.94 28.10
N VAL A 302 -2.11 -10.69 27.90
CA VAL A 302 -2.16 -12.14 28.06
C VAL A 302 -1.74 -12.79 26.75
N PHE A 303 -0.81 -13.75 26.81
CA PHE A 303 -0.32 -14.52 25.67
C PHE A 303 -0.87 -15.96 25.69
N VAL A 304 -1.09 -16.51 26.88
CA VAL A 304 -1.77 -17.80 27.06
C VAL A 304 -2.85 -17.62 28.10
N ASN A 305 -4.08 -18.01 27.78
CA ASN A 305 -5.21 -17.83 28.70
C ASN A 305 -5.23 -18.91 29.80
N LYS A 306 -6.15 -18.77 30.75
CA LYS A 306 -6.32 -19.73 31.88
C LYS A 306 -6.67 -21.17 31.49
N GLU A 307 -7.11 -21.39 30.25
CA GLU A 307 -7.41 -22.72 29.69
C GLU A 307 -6.17 -23.35 29.02
N GLY A 308 -5.01 -22.66 29.06
CA GLY A 308 -3.77 -23.11 28.41
C GLY A 308 -3.75 -22.89 26.90
N LEU A 309 -4.71 -22.14 26.34
CA LEU A 309 -4.78 -21.87 24.89
C LEU A 309 -4.07 -20.57 24.53
N PRO A 310 -3.38 -20.51 23.37
CA PRO A 310 -2.73 -19.29 22.90
C PRO A 310 -3.77 -18.23 22.54
N THR A 311 -3.54 -16.99 23.00
CA THR A 311 -4.29 -15.81 22.54
C THR A 311 -3.74 -15.33 21.19
N TYR A 312 -4.30 -14.25 20.64
CA TYR A 312 -3.75 -13.64 19.43
C TYR A 312 -2.27 -13.26 19.61
N GLU A 313 -1.90 -12.74 20.78
CA GLU A 313 -0.54 -12.31 21.08
C GLU A 313 0.48 -13.45 20.88
N ALA A 314 0.19 -14.65 21.38
CA ALA A 314 1.06 -15.81 21.17
C ALA A 314 1.08 -16.27 19.70
N LYS A 315 -0.05 -16.17 18.99
CA LYS A 315 -0.11 -16.55 17.57
C LYS A 315 0.73 -15.62 16.70
N ASP A 316 0.76 -14.33 17.00
CA ASP A 316 1.64 -13.36 16.32
C ASP A 316 3.13 -13.55 16.67
N VAL A 317 3.45 -14.01 17.88
CA VAL A 317 4.82 -14.49 18.19
C VAL A 317 5.19 -15.67 17.29
N GLY A 318 4.29 -16.65 17.17
CA GLY A 318 4.48 -17.79 16.28
C GLY A 318 4.63 -17.38 14.81
N LEU A 319 3.81 -16.44 14.33
CA LEU A 319 3.87 -15.90 12.97
C LEU A 319 5.22 -15.23 12.72
N SER A 320 5.65 -14.37 13.63
CA SER A 320 6.91 -13.64 13.54
C SER A 320 8.10 -14.59 13.40
N ILE A 321 8.12 -15.65 14.21
CA ILE A 321 9.17 -16.68 14.18
C ILE A 321 9.11 -17.47 12.88
N LYS A 322 7.92 -17.91 12.44
CA LYS A 322 7.80 -18.65 11.17
C LYS A 322 8.25 -17.84 9.96
N LYS A 323 7.86 -16.55 9.88
CA LYS A 323 8.35 -15.64 8.84
C LYS A 323 9.88 -15.51 8.87
N TRP A 324 10.46 -15.44 10.07
CA TRP A 324 11.90 -15.40 10.24
C TRP A 324 12.58 -16.68 9.78
N ASP A 325 12.07 -17.84 10.18
CA ASP A 325 12.61 -19.14 9.81
C ASP A 325 12.51 -19.39 8.30
N ASP A 326 11.38 -19.02 7.69
CA ASP A 326 11.11 -19.22 6.26
C ASP A 326 12.00 -18.34 5.37
N TYR A 327 12.22 -17.07 5.74
CA TYR A 327 12.82 -16.09 4.82
C TYR A 327 14.10 -15.42 5.33
N HIS A 328 14.38 -15.42 6.63
CA HIS A 328 15.50 -14.68 7.25
C HIS A 328 15.59 -13.24 6.72
N PHE A 329 14.45 -12.55 6.76
CA PHE A 329 14.23 -11.29 6.05
C PHE A 329 15.14 -10.14 6.53
N ASP A 330 15.39 -9.18 5.63
CA ASP A 330 16.02 -7.91 5.97
C ASP A 330 15.00 -6.94 6.57
N GLU A 331 13.77 -6.95 6.06
CA GLU A 331 12.66 -6.14 6.58
C GLU A 331 11.34 -6.92 6.54
N SER A 332 10.50 -6.79 7.57
CA SER A 332 9.12 -7.31 7.60
C SER A 332 8.16 -6.16 7.85
N VAL A 333 7.34 -5.81 6.87
CA VAL A 333 6.32 -4.76 6.95
C VAL A 333 4.97 -5.40 7.23
N ILE A 334 4.38 -5.10 8.40
CA ILE A 334 3.06 -5.56 8.82
C ILE A 334 2.07 -4.41 8.68
N ILE A 335 0.94 -4.62 8.00
CA ILE A 335 -0.02 -3.58 7.62
C ILE A 335 -1.41 -3.92 8.16
N THR A 336 -1.85 -3.21 9.21
CA THR A 336 -3.14 -3.48 9.85
C THR A 336 -3.98 -2.21 10.07
N GLY A 337 -5.19 -2.36 10.61
CA GLY A 337 -5.98 -1.23 11.10
C GLY A 337 -5.34 -0.52 12.30
N ASN A 338 -5.67 0.75 12.49
CA ASN A 338 -5.18 1.59 13.61
C ASN A 338 -5.45 1.00 15.00
N ASP A 339 -6.53 0.23 15.16
CA ASP A 339 -6.95 -0.42 16.40
C ASP A 339 -5.93 -1.47 16.90
N ILE A 340 -5.04 -1.91 16.03
CA ILE A 340 -4.01 -2.93 16.31
C ILE A 340 -2.67 -2.31 16.75
N THR A 341 -2.53 -0.98 16.75
CA THR A 341 -1.27 -0.27 17.08
C THR A 341 -0.72 -0.63 18.47
N GLU A 342 -1.51 -0.43 19.53
CA GLU A 342 -1.03 -0.71 20.90
C GLU A 342 -0.89 -2.21 21.17
N TYR A 343 -1.60 -3.03 20.42
CA TYR A 343 -1.45 -4.48 20.44
C TYR A 343 -0.07 -4.90 19.89
N MET A 344 0.27 -4.49 18.68
CA MET A 344 1.52 -4.89 18.03
C MET A 344 2.75 -4.33 18.73
N LYS A 345 2.67 -3.13 19.34
CA LYS A 345 3.76 -2.62 20.17
C LYS A 345 4.14 -3.58 21.30
N VAL A 346 3.14 -4.17 21.97
CA VAL A 346 3.38 -5.13 23.06
C VAL A 346 3.95 -6.44 22.52
N VAL A 347 3.39 -6.96 21.41
CA VAL A 347 3.88 -8.18 20.77
C VAL A 347 5.34 -8.03 20.36
N LEU A 348 5.69 -6.99 19.59
CA LEU A 348 7.06 -6.75 19.14
C LEU A 348 8.01 -6.49 20.31
N LYS A 349 7.56 -5.77 21.35
CA LYS A 349 8.37 -5.56 22.55
C LYS A 349 8.65 -6.87 23.29
N SER A 350 7.68 -7.79 23.35
CA SER A 350 7.89 -9.11 23.95
C SER A 350 8.89 -9.94 23.15
N ILE A 351 8.79 -9.93 21.82
CA ILE A 351 9.71 -10.63 20.91
C ILE A 351 11.13 -10.07 21.04
N GLU A 352 11.28 -8.76 21.15
CA GLU A 352 12.58 -8.09 21.30
C GLU A 352 13.39 -8.63 22.50
N GLN A 353 12.73 -9.12 23.56
CA GLN A 353 13.42 -9.63 24.76
C GLN A 353 14.22 -10.91 24.49
N PHE A 354 13.89 -11.67 23.43
CA PHE A 354 14.55 -12.94 23.11
C PHE A 354 14.96 -13.10 21.64
N GLN A 355 14.45 -12.24 20.74
CA GLN A 355 14.79 -12.15 19.31
C GLN A 355 14.90 -10.66 18.90
N PRO A 356 15.89 -9.91 19.42
CA PRO A 356 16.00 -8.46 19.20
C PRO A 356 16.22 -8.07 17.74
N GLU A 357 16.91 -8.91 16.95
CA GLU A 357 17.15 -8.66 15.54
C GLU A 357 15.85 -8.73 14.71
N LEU A 358 15.05 -9.77 14.92
CA LEU A 358 13.74 -9.95 14.30
C LEU A 358 12.84 -8.74 14.60
N ALA A 359 12.73 -8.37 15.88
CA ALA A 359 11.91 -7.23 16.30
C ALA A 359 12.40 -5.92 15.66
N LYS A 360 13.71 -5.69 15.60
CA LYS A 360 14.30 -4.49 14.97
C LYS A 360 14.04 -4.41 13.46
N ARG A 361 14.00 -5.55 12.77
CA ARG A 361 13.72 -5.64 11.32
C ARG A 361 12.23 -5.64 10.99
N THR A 362 11.35 -5.62 12.00
CA THR A 362 9.90 -5.63 11.80
C THR A 362 9.32 -4.24 11.98
N LEU A 363 8.69 -3.73 10.93
CA LEU A 363 7.99 -2.45 10.90
C LEU A 363 6.48 -2.71 10.91
N HIS A 364 5.77 -2.11 11.88
CA HIS A 364 4.32 -2.08 11.89
C HIS A 364 3.80 -0.74 11.38
N ILE A 365 3.06 -0.76 10.28
CA ILE A 365 2.35 0.40 9.73
C ILE A 365 0.85 0.18 9.81
N THR A 366 0.11 1.27 9.91
CA THR A 366 -1.34 1.21 10.11
C THR A 366 -2.10 2.09 9.14
N HIS A 367 -3.33 1.67 8.83
CA HIS A 367 -4.29 2.44 8.06
C HIS A 367 -5.57 2.72 8.86
N GLY A 368 -6.26 3.80 8.51
CA GLY A 368 -7.55 4.12 9.11
C GLY A 368 -8.68 3.28 8.55
N ASN A 369 -9.87 3.51 9.06
CA ASN A 369 -11.08 2.85 8.62
C ASN A 369 -11.61 3.47 7.32
N VAL A 370 -12.23 2.63 6.49
CA VAL A 370 -13.04 3.07 5.35
C VAL A 370 -14.42 3.48 5.88
N LYS A 371 -14.71 4.78 5.86
CA LYS A 371 -16.03 5.33 6.18
C LYS A 371 -16.79 5.57 4.89
N LEU A 372 -17.97 4.99 4.77
CA LEU A 372 -18.85 5.26 3.64
C LEU A 372 -19.43 6.67 3.74
N ALA A 373 -19.56 7.35 2.59
CA ALA A 373 -20.28 8.62 2.51
C ALA A 373 -21.69 8.47 3.12
N GLY A 374 -22.13 9.47 3.89
CA GLY A 374 -23.41 9.44 4.61
C GLY A 374 -23.39 8.84 6.03
N GLY A 375 -22.24 8.37 6.53
CA GLY A 375 -22.05 8.05 7.95
C GLY A 375 -22.69 6.75 8.44
N VAL A 376 -23.06 5.84 7.53
CA VAL A 376 -23.63 4.53 7.87
C VAL A 376 -22.56 3.68 8.58
N LYS A 377 -22.82 3.31 9.85
CA LYS A 377 -21.97 2.38 10.61
C LYS A 377 -22.17 0.95 10.10
N MET A 378 -21.10 0.31 9.65
CA MET A 378 -21.09 -1.09 9.24
C MET A 378 -21.05 -2.02 10.48
N SER A 379 -21.78 -3.13 10.45
CA SER A 379 -21.73 -4.17 11.50
C SER A 379 -21.77 -5.57 10.88
N SER A 380 -20.68 -6.32 11.07
CA SER A 380 -20.59 -7.72 10.65
C SER A 380 -21.52 -8.65 11.46
N ARG A 381 -21.96 -8.23 12.66
CA ARG A 381 -22.85 -9.01 13.52
C ARG A 381 -24.32 -8.93 13.08
N ILE A 382 -24.73 -7.82 12.46
CA ILE A 382 -26.11 -7.56 12.04
C ILE A 382 -26.32 -7.87 10.54
N GLY A 383 -25.26 -8.33 9.84
CA GLY A 383 -25.31 -8.63 8.40
C GLY A 383 -25.35 -7.40 7.49
N ASN A 384 -25.17 -6.20 8.05
CA ASN A 384 -25.18 -4.93 7.30
C ASN A 384 -23.74 -4.38 7.18
N PHE A 385 -22.95 -5.00 6.31
CA PHE A 385 -21.59 -4.56 5.97
C PHE A 385 -21.45 -4.51 4.46
N LEU A 386 -20.69 -3.54 3.96
CA LEU A 386 -20.41 -3.46 2.53
C LEU A 386 -19.33 -4.49 2.17
N ARG A 387 -19.71 -5.52 1.41
CA ARG A 387 -18.75 -6.53 0.95
C ARG A 387 -17.74 -5.89 0.00
N ALA A 388 -16.55 -6.46 -0.05
CA ALA A 388 -15.53 -6.01 -1.00
C ALA A 388 -16.00 -6.17 -2.46
N VAL A 389 -16.78 -7.22 -2.75
CA VAL A 389 -17.40 -7.43 -4.07
C VAL A 389 -18.49 -6.40 -4.37
N ASP A 390 -19.29 -6.01 -3.37
CA ASP A 390 -20.34 -4.99 -3.55
C ASP A 390 -19.74 -3.63 -3.92
N VAL A 391 -18.55 -3.29 -3.39
CA VAL A 391 -17.82 -2.07 -3.78
C VAL A 391 -17.53 -2.06 -5.29
N LEU A 392 -17.00 -3.17 -5.81
CA LEU A 392 -16.70 -3.31 -7.24
C LEU A 392 -17.97 -3.20 -8.08
N ASP A 393 -19.02 -3.91 -7.68
CA ASP A 393 -20.25 -3.98 -8.46
C ASP A 393 -20.99 -2.64 -8.47
N ILE A 394 -21.05 -1.91 -7.35
CA ILE A 394 -21.62 -0.55 -7.29
C ILE A 394 -20.85 0.41 -8.20
N ALA A 395 -19.52 0.36 -8.17
CA ALA A 395 -18.69 1.23 -9.01
C ALA A 395 -18.85 0.87 -10.51
N ALA A 396 -18.92 -0.42 -10.84
CA ALA A 396 -19.14 -0.89 -12.21
C ALA A 396 -20.50 -0.48 -12.76
N GLU A 397 -21.57 -0.57 -11.96
CA GLU A 397 -22.91 -0.10 -12.35
C GLU A 397 -22.93 1.42 -12.60
N GLU A 398 -22.21 2.20 -11.79
CA GLU A 398 -22.13 3.66 -11.99
C GLU A 398 -21.30 4.01 -13.23
N ASN A 399 -20.21 3.28 -13.47
CA ASN A 399 -19.40 3.43 -14.67
C ASN A 399 -20.18 3.08 -15.94
N GLU A 400 -21.01 2.03 -15.91
CA GLU A 400 -21.89 1.65 -17.02
C GLU A 400 -22.91 2.76 -17.32
N LYS A 401 -23.52 3.36 -16.29
CA LYS A 401 -24.48 4.46 -16.45
C LYS A 401 -23.86 5.72 -17.03
N THR A 402 -22.65 6.07 -16.59
CA THR A 402 -22.02 7.36 -16.91
C THR A 402 -21.13 7.30 -18.16
N GLN A 403 -20.52 6.15 -18.43
CA GLN A 403 -19.53 5.97 -19.50
C GLN A 403 -19.92 4.89 -20.52
N GLY A 404 -21.00 4.14 -20.28
CA GLY A 404 -21.43 3.06 -21.17
C GLY A 404 -20.52 1.84 -21.15
N ASN A 405 -19.65 1.71 -20.14
CA ASN A 405 -18.67 0.63 -20.02
C ASN A 405 -18.76 -0.04 -18.63
N ARG A 406 -18.75 -1.37 -18.58
CA ARG A 406 -18.72 -2.18 -17.35
C ARG A 406 -17.41 -2.94 -17.17
N ASP A 407 -16.36 -2.58 -17.90
CA ASP A 407 -15.05 -3.21 -17.79
C ASP A 407 -14.47 -3.07 -16.38
N ASP A 408 -13.99 -4.18 -15.82
CA ASP A 408 -13.42 -4.22 -14.47
C ASP A 408 -12.13 -3.36 -14.37
N ALA A 409 -11.35 -3.20 -15.45
CA ALA A 409 -10.07 -2.50 -15.42
C ALA A 409 -10.14 -0.99 -15.07
N PRO A 410 -10.99 -0.17 -15.73
CA PRO A 410 -11.17 1.24 -15.34
C PRO A 410 -11.83 1.39 -13.96
N VAL A 411 -12.78 0.52 -13.63
CA VAL A 411 -13.47 0.50 -12.32
C VAL A 411 -12.47 0.20 -11.19
N LEU A 412 -11.61 -0.81 -11.39
CA LEU A 412 -10.58 -1.15 -10.42
C LEU A 412 -9.55 -0.03 -10.28
N GLY A 413 -9.16 0.60 -11.39
CA GLY A 413 -8.28 1.77 -11.39
C GLY A 413 -8.85 2.92 -10.57
N ALA A 414 -10.15 3.17 -10.69
CA ALA A 414 -10.88 4.16 -9.91
C ALA A 414 -10.84 3.90 -8.40
N ILE A 415 -11.18 2.67 -7.98
CA ILE A 415 -11.21 2.31 -6.57
C ILE A 415 -9.81 2.32 -5.97
N LYS A 416 -8.83 1.70 -6.66
CA LYS A 416 -7.42 1.69 -6.19
C LYS A 416 -6.90 3.11 -5.99
N TYR A 417 -7.14 4.00 -6.94
CA TYR A 417 -6.72 5.39 -6.83
C TYR A 417 -7.43 6.13 -5.70
N ALA A 418 -8.75 5.93 -5.54
CA ALA A 418 -9.52 6.56 -4.47
C ALA A 418 -9.01 6.18 -3.07
N PHE A 419 -8.55 4.94 -2.90
CA PHE A 419 -7.87 4.48 -1.69
C PHE A 419 -6.47 5.07 -1.53
N LEU A 420 -5.64 5.00 -2.57
CA LEU A 420 -4.20 5.32 -2.49
C LEU A 420 -3.90 6.82 -2.49
N LYS A 421 -4.80 7.69 -2.98
CA LYS A 421 -4.56 9.14 -3.03
C LYS A 421 -4.50 9.82 -1.66
N ASN A 422 -4.97 9.13 -0.61
CA ASN A 422 -4.94 9.63 0.76
C ASN A 422 -3.69 9.13 1.48
N ARG A 423 -3.14 9.96 2.37
CA ARG A 423 -2.05 9.53 3.25
C ARG A 423 -2.51 8.33 4.10
N ILE A 424 -1.65 7.32 4.22
CA ILE A 424 -1.90 6.16 5.10
C ILE A 424 -1.94 6.60 6.58
N GLY A 425 -2.78 5.96 7.38
CA GLY A 425 -2.96 6.23 8.82
C GLY A 425 -4.34 6.79 9.16
N PRO A 426 -4.74 7.99 8.69
CA PRO A 426 -6.08 8.53 8.94
C PRO A 426 -7.21 7.68 8.32
N ASP A 427 -8.42 7.81 8.88
CA ASP A 427 -9.64 7.29 8.25
C ASP A 427 -9.88 7.96 6.89
N ILE A 428 -10.43 7.20 5.94
CA ILE A 428 -10.81 7.74 4.63
C ILE A 428 -12.33 7.76 4.47
N ILE A 429 -12.83 8.76 3.76
CA ILE A 429 -14.21 8.79 3.28
C ILE A 429 -14.20 8.24 1.86
N PHE A 430 -15.04 7.24 1.61
CA PHE A 430 -15.09 6.54 0.34
C PHE A 430 -16.53 6.38 -0.14
N ASP A 431 -16.75 6.70 -1.41
CA ASP A 431 -17.97 6.41 -2.14
C ASP A 431 -17.59 5.68 -3.44
N PRO A 432 -18.01 4.41 -3.63
CA PRO A 432 -17.76 3.69 -4.87
C PRO A 432 -18.29 4.41 -6.13
N ARG A 433 -19.41 5.12 -6.03
CA ARG A 433 -20.04 5.82 -7.16
C ARG A 433 -19.26 7.07 -7.56
N GLU A 434 -18.75 7.83 -6.60
CA GLU A 434 -17.92 9.00 -6.90
C GLU A 434 -16.52 8.59 -7.43
N SER A 435 -16.05 7.40 -7.07
CA SER A 435 -14.70 6.95 -7.44
C SER A 435 -14.47 6.89 -8.95
N VAL A 436 -15.51 6.57 -9.73
CA VAL A 436 -15.46 6.39 -11.20
C VAL A 436 -15.61 7.70 -12.00
N ALA A 437 -15.60 8.86 -11.34
CA ALA A 437 -15.69 10.14 -12.03
C ALA A 437 -14.50 10.37 -13.00
N LEU A 438 -14.77 10.82 -14.24
CA LEU A 438 -13.74 11.18 -15.24
C LEU A 438 -13.07 12.53 -14.99
N GLN A 439 -13.62 13.33 -14.07
CA GLN A 439 -13.16 14.67 -13.77
C GLN A 439 -12.55 14.74 -12.38
N GLY A 440 -11.62 15.68 -12.20
CA GLY A 440 -10.95 15.90 -10.92
C GLY A 440 -9.86 14.85 -10.62
N ASN A 441 -9.48 14.78 -9.35
CA ASN A 441 -8.40 13.92 -8.87
C ASN A 441 -8.88 12.47 -8.67
N SER A 442 -8.94 11.72 -9.78
CA SER A 442 -9.48 10.35 -9.85
C SER A 442 -8.61 9.41 -10.71
N GLY A 443 -8.80 8.09 -10.52
CA GLY A 443 -8.13 7.05 -11.31
C GLY A 443 -8.50 7.11 -12.81
N PRO A 444 -9.80 7.19 -13.18
CA PRO A 444 -10.21 7.28 -14.57
C PRO A 444 -9.66 8.52 -15.28
N TYR A 445 -9.53 9.65 -14.58
CA TYR A 445 -8.88 10.84 -15.13
C TYR A 445 -7.44 10.56 -15.58
N LEU A 446 -6.65 9.86 -14.77
CA LEU A 446 -5.27 9.49 -15.11
C LEU A 446 -5.20 8.45 -16.23
N GLN A 447 -6.08 7.44 -16.20
CA GLN A 447 -6.15 6.44 -17.25
C GLN A 447 -6.53 7.06 -18.61
N TYR A 448 -7.48 7.99 -18.61
CA TYR A 448 -7.85 8.77 -19.79
C TYR A 448 -6.70 9.66 -20.26
N ALA A 449 -5.97 10.30 -19.33
CA ALA A 449 -4.82 11.11 -19.65
C ALA A 449 -3.69 10.29 -20.32
N HIS A 450 -3.51 9.03 -19.92
CA HIS A 450 -2.60 8.09 -20.60
C HIS A 450 -3.11 7.71 -21.99
N ALA A 451 -4.36 7.24 -22.11
CA ALA A 451 -4.96 6.85 -23.38
C ALA A 451 -4.94 8.00 -24.40
N ARG A 452 -5.14 9.24 -23.95
CA ARG A 452 -5.05 10.45 -24.78
C ARG A 452 -3.64 10.67 -25.31
N ALA A 453 -2.61 10.51 -24.48
CA ALA A 453 -1.23 10.64 -24.92
C ALA A 453 -0.87 9.56 -25.96
N VAL A 454 -1.26 8.31 -25.72
CA VAL A 454 -1.09 7.23 -26.70
C VAL A 454 -1.80 7.54 -28.02
N SER A 455 -3.02 8.07 -27.95
CA SER A 455 -3.80 8.48 -29.14
C SER A 455 -3.16 9.65 -29.90
N ILE A 456 -2.45 10.55 -29.23
CA ILE A 456 -1.67 11.61 -29.88
C ILE A 456 -0.48 10.99 -30.60
N LEU A 457 0.28 10.11 -29.94
CA LEU A 457 1.44 9.43 -30.52
C LEU A 457 1.07 8.65 -31.79
N ALA A 458 -0.09 7.99 -31.78
CA ALA A 458 -0.60 7.25 -32.94
C ALA A 458 -0.89 8.11 -34.18
N LYS A 459 -0.99 9.44 -34.02
CA LYS A 459 -1.23 10.39 -35.13
C LYS A 459 0.06 11.00 -35.67
N LEU A 460 1.17 10.89 -34.95
CA LEU A 460 2.44 11.49 -35.35
C LEU A 460 3.03 10.75 -36.54
N GLN A 461 3.71 11.49 -37.40
CA GLN A 461 4.45 10.94 -38.53
C GLN A 461 5.96 11.05 -38.24
N GLY A 462 6.75 10.06 -38.65
CA GLY A 462 8.21 10.10 -38.50
C GLY A 462 8.78 9.58 -37.17
N GLU A 463 10.09 9.76 -36.98
CA GLU A 463 10.85 9.21 -35.85
C GLU A 463 11.06 10.26 -34.73
N TYR A 464 10.08 10.43 -33.86
CA TYR A 464 10.14 11.40 -32.76
C TYR A 464 10.98 10.94 -31.55
N LEU A 465 11.23 9.63 -31.37
CA LEU A 465 11.90 9.12 -30.16
C LEU A 465 13.35 9.60 -29.99
N GLN A 466 14.02 9.98 -31.09
CA GLN A 466 15.39 10.48 -31.10
C GLN A 466 15.46 11.98 -31.41
N ALA A 467 14.32 12.68 -31.44
CA ALA A 467 14.26 14.09 -31.76
C ALA A 467 15.13 14.93 -30.81
N LYS A 468 15.90 15.86 -31.39
CA LYS A 468 16.76 16.79 -30.65
C LYS A 468 16.28 18.21 -30.89
N THR A 469 16.49 19.06 -29.90
CA THR A 469 16.25 20.50 -30.02
C THR A 469 17.36 21.26 -29.31
N ASP A 470 17.69 22.43 -29.84
CA ASP A 470 18.63 23.36 -29.22
C ASP A 470 17.96 24.20 -28.12
N ALA A 471 16.63 24.32 -28.16
CA ALA A 471 15.85 25.11 -27.21
C ALA A 471 14.45 24.53 -26.97
N PHE A 472 13.95 24.70 -25.75
CA PHE A 472 12.57 24.38 -25.37
C PHE A 472 11.75 25.65 -25.23
N ASP A 473 10.51 25.64 -25.71
CA ASP A 473 9.57 26.70 -25.36
C ASP A 473 9.10 26.56 -23.89
N GLU A 474 8.42 27.58 -23.36
CA GLU A 474 7.98 27.59 -21.97
C GLU A 474 7.04 26.42 -21.63
N GLY A 475 6.16 26.01 -22.55
CA GLY A 475 5.23 24.90 -22.31
C GLY A 475 5.94 23.55 -22.27
N GLU A 476 6.82 23.31 -23.23
CA GLU A 476 7.68 22.13 -23.31
C GLU A 476 8.59 22.01 -22.09
N ARG A 477 9.18 23.14 -21.69
CA ARG A 477 10.07 23.24 -20.54
C ARG A 477 9.34 22.93 -19.23
N LEU A 478 8.16 23.51 -19.00
CA LEU A 478 7.36 23.24 -17.80
C LEU A 478 7.02 21.76 -17.67
N LEU A 479 6.58 21.13 -18.77
CA LEU A 479 6.30 19.69 -18.80
C LEU A 479 7.56 18.87 -18.53
N LEU A 480 8.66 19.17 -19.21
CA LEU A 480 9.91 18.43 -19.07
C LEU A 480 10.48 18.52 -17.66
N VAL A 481 10.52 19.71 -17.06
CA VAL A 481 10.97 19.84 -15.67
C VAL A 481 10.03 19.07 -14.73
N LYS A 482 8.71 19.09 -14.93
CA LYS A 482 7.80 18.28 -14.11
C LYS A 482 8.07 16.78 -14.23
N MET A 483 8.43 16.31 -15.42
CA MET A 483 8.84 14.91 -15.63
C MET A 483 10.13 14.58 -14.87
N THR A 484 11.08 15.52 -14.74
CA THR A 484 12.34 15.27 -14.00
C THR A 484 12.14 14.95 -12.52
N GLU A 485 11.03 15.40 -11.91
CA GLU A 485 10.70 15.16 -10.50
C GLU A 485 10.31 13.71 -10.22
N PHE A 486 9.96 12.91 -11.24
CA PHE A 486 9.44 11.56 -11.05
C PHE A 486 10.35 10.68 -10.19
N SER A 487 11.66 10.65 -10.48
CA SER A 487 12.61 9.84 -9.73
C SER A 487 12.69 10.22 -8.25
N ASP A 488 12.69 11.53 -7.95
CA ASP A 488 12.75 12.02 -6.57
C ASP A 488 11.45 11.68 -5.82
N VAL A 489 10.30 11.73 -6.51
CA VAL A 489 9.00 11.31 -5.94
C VAL A 489 8.96 9.81 -5.66
N ILE A 490 9.42 8.96 -6.58
CA ILE A 490 9.41 7.50 -6.37
C ILE A 490 10.37 7.11 -5.24
N GLU A 491 11.55 7.70 -5.17
CA GLU A 491 12.48 7.50 -4.06
C GLU A 491 11.83 7.85 -2.72
N SER A 492 11.17 9.01 -2.64
CA SER A 492 10.48 9.48 -1.43
C SER A 492 9.28 8.58 -1.06
N ALA A 493 8.46 8.19 -2.04
CA ALA A 493 7.34 7.27 -1.84
C ALA A 493 7.80 5.91 -1.35
N THR A 494 8.92 5.41 -1.86
CA THR A 494 9.52 4.14 -1.47
C THR A 494 10.05 4.19 -0.05
N GLN A 495 10.88 5.18 0.28
CA GLN A 495 11.47 5.31 1.62
C GLN A 495 10.42 5.51 2.73
N GLN A 496 9.31 6.19 2.39
CA GLN A 496 8.23 6.47 3.34
C GLN A 496 7.09 5.45 3.29
N LEU A 497 7.16 4.45 2.40
CA LEU A 497 6.05 3.51 2.13
C LEU A 497 4.72 4.25 1.87
N ALA A 498 4.77 5.27 1.02
CA ALA A 498 3.76 6.31 0.88
C ALA A 498 3.21 6.44 -0.56
N PRO A 499 2.32 5.53 -1.02
CA PRO A 499 1.77 5.56 -2.38
C PRO A 499 1.04 6.85 -2.79
N HIS A 500 0.48 7.59 -1.82
CA HIS A 500 -0.21 8.87 -2.08
C HIS A 500 0.67 9.95 -2.69
N LEU A 501 2.00 9.89 -2.47
CA LEU A 501 2.95 10.79 -3.11
C LEU A 501 3.00 10.56 -4.63
N VAL A 502 2.96 9.30 -5.06
CA VAL A 502 2.87 8.92 -6.47
C VAL A 502 1.54 9.42 -7.06
N CYS A 503 0.42 9.20 -6.37
CA CYS A 503 -0.89 9.68 -6.82
C CYS A 503 -0.90 11.20 -7.07
N THR A 504 -0.40 11.96 -6.10
CA THR A 504 -0.33 13.43 -6.16
C THR A 504 0.50 13.89 -7.34
N TYR A 505 1.69 13.29 -7.52
CA TYR A 505 2.57 13.60 -8.63
C TYR A 505 1.93 13.31 -10.00
N LEU A 506 1.31 12.14 -10.17
CA LEU A 506 0.69 11.77 -11.44
C LEU A 506 -0.47 12.70 -11.81
N TYR A 507 -1.26 13.12 -10.82
CA TYR A 507 -2.32 14.11 -11.03
C TYR A 507 -1.78 15.46 -11.48
N GLU A 508 -0.77 16.00 -10.80
CA GLU A 508 -0.12 17.26 -11.18
C GLU A 508 0.58 17.18 -12.54
N LEU A 509 1.19 16.03 -12.86
CA LEU A 509 1.82 15.77 -14.15
C LEU A 509 0.76 15.76 -15.27
N ALA A 510 -0.36 15.08 -15.08
CA ALA A 510 -1.48 15.07 -16.04
C ALA A 510 -2.07 16.47 -16.25
N GLN A 511 -2.20 17.28 -15.19
CA GLN A 511 -2.62 18.68 -15.32
C GLN A 511 -1.61 19.52 -16.11
N THR A 512 -0.31 19.30 -15.87
CA THR A 512 0.77 20.00 -16.59
C THR A 512 0.77 19.63 -18.07
N PHE A 513 0.58 18.35 -18.38
CA PHE A 513 0.43 17.89 -19.76
C PHE A 513 -0.79 18.49 -20.46
N ASN A 514 -1.95 18.55 -19.79
CA ASN A 514 -3.14 19.15 -20.38
C ASN A 514 -2.94 20.63 -20.72
N ARG A 515 -2.31 21.41 -19.83
CA ARG A 515 -1.96 22.82 -20.13
C ARG A 515 -1.00 22.93 -21.31
N PHE A 516 0.01 22.07 -21.38
CA PHE A 516 0.93 22.01 -22.51
C PHE A 516 0.19 21.70 -23.83
N TYR A 517 -0.69 20.70 -23.83
CA TYR A 517 -1.47 20.28 -24.99
C TYR A 517 -2.47 21.37 -25.47
N GLU A 518 -3.06 22.13 -24.55
CA GLU A 518 -3.95 23.25 -24.89
C GLU A 518 -3.21 24.43 -25.51
N ALA A 519 -1.99 24.72 -25.01
CA ALA A 519 -1.19 25.86 -25.47
C ALA A 519 -0.34 25.54 -26.72
N SER A 520 -0.01 24.27 -26.94
CA SER A 520 0.98 23.84 -27.94
C SER A 520 0.39 22.80 -28.89
N ARG A 521 0.25 23.15 -30.17
CA ARG A 521 -0.15 22.19 -31.20
C ARG A 521 0.95 21.14 -31.37
N ILE A 522 0.58 19.85 -31.35
CA ILE A 522 1.56 18.76 -31.49
C ILE A 522 1.60 18.25 -32.94
N VAL A 523 0.45 17.82 -33.47
CA VAL A 523 0.33 17.25 -34.83
C VAL A 523 0.31 18.35 -35.88
N ASP A 524 1.04 18.14 -36.98
CA ASP A 524 1.30 19.08 -38.08
C ASP A 524 1.95 20.40 -37.62
N ASP A 525 2.77 20.34 -36.57
CA ASP A 525 3.54 21.49 -36.06
C ASP A 525 5.03 21.36 -36.44
N PRO A 526 5.77 22.45 -36.74
CA PRO A 526 7.22 22.36 -36.99
C PRO A 526 8.02 21.74 -35.84
N ARG A 527 7.48 21.72 -34.61
CA ARG A 527 8.05 21.09 -33.43
C ARG A 527 7.45 19.70 -33.13
N GLU A 528 6.75 19.09 -34.10
CA GLU A 528 6.07 17.80 -33.94
C GLU A 528 6.99 16.71 -33.36
N GLU A 529 8.20 16.59 -33.88
CA GLU A 529 9.14 15.54 -33.43
C GLU A 529 9.54 15.69 -31.95
N ILE A 530 9.95 16.90 -31.52
CA ILE A 530 10.35 17.11 -30.12
C ILE A 530 9.16 17.01 -29.17
N ARG A 531 8.00 17.54 -29.56
CA ARG A 531 6.76 17.44 -28.77
C ARG A 531 6.27 15.99 -28.69
N GLY A 532 6.41 15.23 -29.77
CA GLY A 532 6.16 13.78 -29.78
C GLY A 532 7.05 13.03 -28.79
N ARG A 533 8.34 13.38 -28.72
CA ARG A 533 9.27 12.82 -27.73
C ARG A 533 8.83 13.10 -26.29
N LEU A 534 8.37 14.33 -26.01
CA LEU A 534 7.84 14.72 -24.69
C LEU A 534 6.56 13.95 -24.34
N VAL A 535 5.64 13.78 -25.30
CA VAL A 535 4.41 13.00 -25.11
C VAL A 535 4.74 11.54 -24.81
N ALA A 536 5.75 10.96 -25.48
CA ALA A 536 6.19 9.59 -25.25
C ALA A 536 6.79 9.41 -23.85
N ALA A 537 7.64 10.33 -23.41
CA ALA A 537 8.19 10.34 -22.05
C ALA A 537 7.07 10.48 -20.99
N TYR A 538 6.12 11.39 -21.21
CA TYR A 538 4.95 11.57 -20.36
C TYR A 538 4.12 10.28 -20.24
N ALA A 539 3.79 9.65 -21.37
CA ALA A 539 3.03 8.40 -21.39
C ALA A 539 3.77 7.28 -20.64
N GLY A 540 5.09 7.16 -20.83
CA GLY A 540 5.92 6.20 -20.11
C GLY A 540 5.94 6.40 -18.60
N ILE A 541 6.10 7.65 -18.14
CA ILE A 541 6.07 8.00 -16.70
C ILE A 541 4.70 7.70 -16.11
N LEU A 542 3.62 8.11 -16.78
CA LEU A 542 2.26 7.87 -16.31
C LEU A 542 1.93 6.38 -16.23
N LYS A 543 2.37 5.59 -17.22
CA LYS A 543 2.25 4.13 -17.21
C LYS A 543 3.02 3.49 -16.06
N SER A 544 4.27 3.91 -15.85
CA SER A 544 5.12 3.41 -14.77
C SER A 544 4.51 3.72 -13.40
N GLY A 545 4.11 4.97 -13.15
CA GLY A 545 3.50 5.37 -11.89
C GLY A 545 2.14 4.71 -11.63
N LEU A 546 1.28 4.55 -12.64
CA LEU A 546 0.03 3.80 -12.49
C LEU A 546 0.31 2.32 -12.17
N GLY A 547 1.32 1.72 -12.81
CA GLY A 547 1.78 0.36 -12.53
C GLY A 547 2.21 0.16 -11.07
N LEU A 548 2.95 1.12 -10.49
CA LEU A 548 3.30 1.09 -9.06
C LEU A 548 2.08 1.08 -8.14
N LEU A 549 0.99 1.72 -8.54
CA LEU A 549 -0.28 1.74 -7.80
C LEU A 549 -1.16 0.50 -8.08
N GLY A 550 -0.67 -0.46 -8.88
CA GLY A 550 -1.45 -1.62 -9.33
C GLY A 550 -2.61 -1.24 -10.27
N ILE A 551 -2.53 -0.09 -10.92
CA ILE A 551 -3.55 0.45 -11.84
C ILE A 551 -3.08 0.24 -13.28
N LYS A 552 -3.94 -0.37 -14.10
CA LYS A 552 -3.67 -0.54 -15.53
C LYS A 552 -3.70 0.82 -16.23
N ALA A 553 -2.68 1.13 -17.02
CA ALA A 553 -2.67 2.27 -17.94
C ALA A 553 -3.17 1.80 -19.33
N PRO A 554 -4.41 2.14 -19.73
CA PRO A 554 -4.98 1.65 -20.97
C PRO A 554 -4.47 2.42 -22.19
N ASP A 555 -4.34 1.73 -23.33
CA ASP A 555 -3.95 2.35 -24.59
C ASP A 555 -5.12 3.09 -25.27
N HIS A 556 -6.36 2.76 -24.91
CA HIS A 556 -7.60 3.36 -25.37
C HIS A 556 -8.65 3.39 -24.23
N MET A 557 -9.48 4.43 -24.18
CA MET A 557 -10.61 4.57 -23.26
C MET A 557 -11.78 5.28 -23.91
#